data_AF-A0A2N3B9B3-F1
#
_entry.id   AF-A0A2N3B9B3-F1
#
_cell.length_a   1.000
_cell.length_b   1.000
_cell.length_c   1.000
_cell.angle_alpha   90.00
_cell.angle_beta   90.00
_cell.angle_gamma   90.00
#
_symmetry.space_group_name_H-M   'P 1'
#
loop_
_entity.id
_entity.type
_entity.pdbx_description
1 polymer ?
#
loop_
_entity_poly.entity_id
_entity_poly.type
_entity_poly.pdbx_seq_one_letter_code
_entity_poly.pdbx_strand_id
1 'polypeptide(L)'
;PEALTFRAFNRRAEPASDARIGGKFLDLLGLMDGGADGDALFFSRDLDVSGNTEAVVCLRNALDDVEGSIAESVAGMFGPPGRAALAGLRRMAAKKGEHA
;
A
#
# COMPACT_ATOMS: atom_id res chain seq x y z
N PRO A 1 20.46 5.06 1.39
CA PRO A 1 20.96 3.76 0.87
C PRO A 1 21.13 3.83 -0.65
N GLU A 2 22.30 3.44 -1.18
CA GLU A 2 22.64 3.63 -2.61
C GLU A 2 22.03 2.56 -3.55
N ALA A 3 21.43 1.49 -2.99
CA ALA A 3 20.71 0.48 -3.76
C ALA A 3 19.49 -0.04 -2.97
N LEU A 4 18.33 0.56 -3.21
CA LEU A 4 17.06 0.04 -2.69
C LEU A 4 16.69 -1.24 -3.43
N THR A 5 16.32 -2.28 -2.69
CA THR A 5 15.88 -3.57 -3.28
C THR A 5 14.42 -3.80 -2.97
N PHE A 6 13.61 -4.02 -4.01
CA PHE A 6 12.20 -4.38 -3.89
C PHE A 6 12.02 -5.86 -4.24
N ARG A 7 11.41 -6.62 -3.33
CA ARG A 7 11.25 -8.07 -3.45
C ARG A 7 9.82 -8.48 -3.08
N ALA A 8 9.26 -9.39 -3.86
CA ALA A 8 7.98 -10.02 -3.57
C ALA A 8 8.21 -11.38 -2.91
N PHE A 9 7.49 -11.65 -1.82
CA PHE A 9 7.54 -12.92 -1.09
C PHE A 9 6.16 -13.55 -1.04
N ASN A 10 6.12 -14.87 -0.88
CA ASN A 10 4.88 -15.55 -0.52
C ASN A 10 4.48 -15.12 0.90
N ARG A 11 3.20 -14.87 1.15
CA ARG A 11 2.70 -14.48 2.49
C ARG A 11 3.05 -15.49 3.59
N ARG A 12 3.28 -16.76 3.24
CA ARG A 12 3.69 -17.81 4.19
C ARG A 12 5.21 -17.85 4.44
N ALA A 13 5.98 -17.11 3.65
CA ALA A 13 7.44 -17.02 3.72
C ALA A 13 7.85 -15.58 4.01
N GLU A 14 7.27 -15.01 5.07
CA GLU A 14 7.56 -13.63 5.49
C GLU A 14 9.03 -13.53 5.93
N PRO A 15 9.84 -12.64 5.33
CA PRO A 15 11.22 -12.47 5.71
C PRO A 15 11.33 -11.79 7.08
N ALA A 16 12.43 -12.02 7.79
CA ALA A 16 12.76 -11.21 8.96
C ALA A 16 12.93 -9.74 8.54
N SER A 17 12.25 -8.83 9.24
CA SER A 17 12.30 -7.39 8.99
C SER A 17 12.35 -6.61 10.29
N ASP A 18 13.03 -5.46 10.28
CA ASP A 18 13.13 -4.57 11.43
C ASP A 18 11.82 -3.81 11.72
N ALA A 19 10.96 -3.71 10.70
CA ALA A 19 9.62 -3.17 10.80
C ALA A 19 8.69 -3.88 9.82
N ARG A 20 7.39 -3.86 10.13
CA ARG A 20 6.33 -4.48 9.33
C ARG A 20 5.10 -3.60 9.31
N ILE A 21 4.50 -3.47 8.12
CA ILE A 21 3.18 -2.90 7.89
C ILE A 21 2.34 -3.97 7.19
N GLY A 22 1.24 -4.38 7.81
CA GLY A 22 0.32 -5.37 7.29
C GLY A 22 -1.14 -4.91 7.43
N GLY A 23 -2.05 -5.55 6.72
CA GLY A 23 -3.47 -5.18 6.77
C GLY A 23 -4.28 -5.95 5.76
N LYS A 24 -5.56 -5.59 5.60
CA LYS A 24 -6.36 -6.13 4.50
C LYS A 24 -5.82 -5.56 3.19
N PHE A 25 -5.91 -6.36 2.13
CA PHE A 25 -5.37 -5.98 0.82
C PHE A 25 -5.86 -4.63 0.31
N LEU A 26 -7.16 -4.32 0.48
CA LEU A 26 -7.72 -3.05 0.00
C LEU A 26 -7.19 -1.83 0.79
N ASP A 27 -6.80 -2.00 2.05
CA ASP A 27 -6.22 -0.92 2.86
C ASP A 27 -4.79 -0.63 2.43
N LEU A 28 -3.99 -1.69 2.22
CA LEU A 28 -2.65 -1.58 1.66
C LEU A 28 -2.65 -1.04 0.23
N LEU A 29 -3.64 -1.42 -0.58
CA LEU A 29 -3.81 -0.87 -1.92
C LEU A 29 -4.14 0.62 -1.87
N GLY A 30 -4.98 1.05 -0.93
CA GLY A 30 -5.29 2.47 -0.71
C GLY A 30 -4.03 3.30 -0.41
N LEU A 31 -3.12 2.76 0.42
CA LEU A 31 -1.83 3.38 0.73
C LEU A 31 -0.96 3.55 -0.54
N MET A 32 -0.95 2.56 -1.43
CA MET A 32 -0.18 2.62 -2.69
C MET A 32 -0.83 3.48 -3.77
N ASP A 33 -2.13 3.73 -3.67
CA ASP A 33 -2.88 4.45 -4.71
C ASP A 33 -2.82 5.98 -4.53
N GLY A 34 -2.31 6.45 -3.39
CA GLY A 34 -2.15 7.89 -3.07
C GLY A 34 -3.49 8.65 -2.94
N GLY A 35 -4.63 7.97 -3.11
CA GLY A 35 -5.96 8.57 -3.09
C GLY A 35 -6.57 8.68 -1.69
N ALA A 36 -5.99 8.02 -0.70
CA ALA A 36 -6.31 8.19 0.70
C ALA A 36 -5.19 8.99 1.36
N ASP A 37 -5.56 9.98 2.18
CA ASP A 37 -4.60 10.72 3.01
C ASP A 37 -3.80 9.70 3.83
N GLY A 38 -2.49 9.58 3.58
CA GLY A 38 -1.64 8.55 4.19
C GLY A 38 -1.70 8.58 5.71
N ASP A 39 -1.95 9.77 6.28
CA ASP A 39 -2.23 9.96 7.70
C ASP A 39 -3.54 9.28 8.12
N ALA A 40 -4.63 9.42 7.36
CA ALA A 40 -5.93 8.83 7.70
C ALA A 40 -5.91 7.28 7.69
N LEU A 41 -5.14 6.66 6.78
CA LEU A 41 -4.99 5.20 6.73
C LEU A 41 -4.06 4.67 7.83
N PHE A 42 -3.03 5.41 8.21
CA PHE A 42 -2.12 5.02 9.29
C PHE A 42 -2.75 5.16 10.68
N PHE A 43 -3.64 6.14 10.85
CA PHE A 43 -4.47 6.28 12.05
C PHE A 43 -5.72 5.40 12.03
N SER A 44 -6.03 4.78 10.90
CA SER A 44 -7.06 3.75 10.88
C SER A 44 -6.53 2.52 11.62
N ARG A 45 -7.32 1.98 12.54
CA ARG A 45 -6.98 0.74 13.27
C ARG A 45 -6.95 -0.51 12.36
N ASP A 46 -6.97 -0.34 11.04
CA ASP A 46 -6.99 -1.43 10.07
C ASP A 46 -5.59 -1.88 9.62
N LEU A 47 -4.54 -1.12 9.95
CA LEU A 47 -3.14 -1.50 9.69
C LEU A 47 -2.46 -2.06 10.96
N ASP A 48 -1.85 -3.22 10.80
CA ASP A 48 -0.97 -3.87 11.77
C ASP A 48 0.45 -3.37 11.55
N VAL A 49 0.97 -2.63 12.53
CA VAL A 49 2.32 -2.06 12.49
C VAL A 49 3.13 -2.62 13.65
N SER A 50 4.32 -3.14 13.35
CA SER A 50 5.24 -3.66 14.37
C SER A 50 6.71 -3.37 14.04
N GLY A 51 7.56 -3.44 15.06
CA GLY A 51 9.00 -3.19 14.95
C GLY A 51 9.37 -1.71 15.08
N ASN A 52 10.34 -1.26 14.28
CA ASN A 52 10.85 0.10 14.33
C ASN A 52 9.84 1.13 13.77
N THR A 53 9.20 1.86 14.69
CA THR A 53 8.22 2.92 14.35
C THR A 53 8.81 4.04 13.49
N GLU A 54 10.07 4.43 13.70
CA GLU A 54 10.71 5.48 12.87
C GLU A 54 10.85 5.04 11.42
N ALA A 55 11.21 3.77 11.19
CA ALA A 55 11.31 3.21 9.85
C ALA A 55 9.93 3.19 9.15
N VAL A 56 8.87 2.90 9.90
CA VAL A 56 7.49 2.92 9.39
C VAL A 56 7.06 4.34 8.99
N VAL A 57 7.32 5.33 9.84
CA VAL A 57 7.00 6.74 9.54
C VAL A 57 7.82 7.22 8.34
N CYS A 58 9.09 6.84 8.24
CA CYS A 58 9.93 7.19 7.10
C CYS A 58 9.41 6.59 5.79
N LEU A 59 9.00 5.32 5.80
CA LEU A 59 8.36 4.67 4.65
C LEU A 59 7.04 5.35 4.29
N ARG A 60 6.22 5.71 5.27
CA ARG A 60 4.96 6.44 5.05
C ARG A 60 5.22 7.75 4.32
N ASN A 61 6.11 8.58 4.86
CA ASN A 61 6.46 9.86 4.23
C ASN A 61 6.97 9.66 2.80
N ALA A 62 7.76 8.60 2.56
CA ALA A 62 8.25 8.28 1.23
C ALA A 62 7.14 7.80 0.26
N LEU A 63 6.10 7.13 0.76
CA LEU A 63 4.94 6.73 -0.05
C LEU A 63 4.04 7.94 -0.37
N ASP A 64 3.85 8.84 0.59
CA ASP A 64 3.05 10.06 0.41
C ASP A 64 3.72 11.08 -0.52
N ASP A 65 5.05 11.15 -0.52
CA ASP A 65 5.84 12.06 -1.37
C ASP A 65 5.91 11.58 -2.84
N VAL A 66 5.39 10.38 -3.14
CA VAL A 66 5.33 9.88 -4.52
C VAL A 66 4.24 10.63 -5.27
N GLU A 67 4.64 11.39 -6.28
CA GLU A 67 3.70 12.02 -7.20
C GLU A 67 2.96 10.97 -8.05
N GLY A 68 1.63 10.94 -7.91
CA GLY A 68 0.75 10.06 -8.67
C GLY A 68 0.50 8.71 -7.98
N SER A 69 -0.14 7.78 -8.68
CA SER A 69 -0.49 6.47 -8.12
C SER A 69 0.53 5.40 -8.51
N ILE A 70 1.17 4.79 -7.51
CA ILE A 70 2.03 3.61 -7.69
C ILE A 70 1.19 2.46 -8.23
N ALA A 71 -0.02 2.28 -7.72
CA ALA A 71 -0.94 1.24 -8.18
C ALA A 71 -1.30 1.42 -9.68
N GLU A 72 -1.53 2.64 -10.14
CA GLU A 72 -1.79 2.96 -11.54
C GLU A 72 -0.57 2.71 -12.42
N SER A 73 0.61 3.10 -11.95
CA SER A 73 1.88 2.84 -12.63
C SER A 73 2.10 1.34 -12.85
N VAL A 74 1.93 0.55 -11.79
CA VAL A 74 2.03 -0.93 -11.84
C VAL A 74 0.95 -1.51 -12.75
N ALA A 75 -0.31 -1.09 -12.62
CA ALA A 75 -1.40 -1.56 -13.47
C ALA A 75 -1.14 -1.25 -14.95
N GLY A 76 -0.52 -0.10 -15.24
CA GLY A 76 -0.09 0.31 -16.57
C GLY A 76 0.92 -0.64 -17.21
N MET A 77 1.82 -1.25 -16.42
CA MET A 77 2.79 -2.25 -16.89
C MET A 77 2.11 -3.51 -17.46
N PHE A 78 0.89 -3.81 -16.98
CA PHE A 78 0.08 -4.93 -17.46
C PHE A 78 -0.95 -4.53 -18.53
N GLY A 79 -0.89 -3.30 -19.04
CA GLY A 79 -1.75 -2.82 -20.11
C GLY A 79 -3.24 -2.72 -19.74
N PRO A 80 -4.15 -2.82 -20.74
CA PRO A 80 -5.59 -2.67 -20.50
C PRO A 80 -6.18 -3.61 -19.44
N PRO A 81 -5.80 -4.90 -19.38
CA PRO A 81 -6.28 -5.80 -18.32
C PRO A 81 -5.87 -5.34 -16.91
N GLY A 82 -4.64 -4.88 -16.72
CA GLY A 82 -4.16 -4.35 -15.45
C GLY A 82 -4.95 -3.14 -14.99
N ARG A 83 -5.18 -2.18 -15.90
CA ARG A 83 -6.00 -0.99 -15.63
C ARG A 83 -7.45 -1.35 -15.28
N ALA A 84 -8.05 -2.31 -15.97
CA ALA A 84 -9.40 -2.78 -15.67
C ALA A 84 -9.50 -3.45 -14.29
N ALA A 85 -8.50 -4.25 -13.92
CA ALA A 85 -8.41 -4.85 -12.60
C ALA A 85 -8.31 -3.79 -11.50
N LEU A 86 -7.43 -2.79 -11.67
CA LEU A 86 -7.30 -1.69 -10.71
C LEU A 86 -8.60 -0.89 -10.55
N ALA A 87 -9.29 -0.58 -11.66
CA ALA A 87 -10.59 0.09 -11.62
C ALA A 87 -11.64 -0.73 -10.84
N GLY A 88 -11.63 -2.06 -10.99
CA GLY A 88 -12.47 -2.96 -10.20
C GLY A 88 -12.15 -2.89 -8.69
N LEU A 89 -10.86 -2.94 -8.34
CA LEU A 89 -10.40 -2.86 -6.95
C LEU A 89 -10.76 -1.51 -6.30
N ARG A 90 -10.59 -0.39 -7.01
CA ARG A 90 -11.01 0.94 -6.54
C ARG A 90 -12.50 1.01 -6.22
N ARG A 91 -13.35 0.43 -7.07
CA ARG A 91 -14.81 0.35 -6.82
C ARG A 91 -15.15 -0.48 -5.58
N MET A 92 -14.41 -1.56 -5.33
CA MET A 92 -14.59 -2.38 -4.13
C MET A 92 -14.15 -1.62 -2.87
N ALA A 93 -13.05 -0.87 -2.94
CA ALA A 93 -12.58 -0.04 -1.84
C ALA A 93 -13.58 1.07 -1.48
N ALA A 94 -14.15 1.76 -2.47
CA ALA A 94 -15.16 2.80 -2.24
C ALA A 94 -16.40 2.25 -1.48
N LYS A 95 -16.89 1.07 -1.88
CA LYS A 95 -18.01 0.41 -1.18
C LYS A 95 -17.66 -0.03 0.24
N LYS A 96 -16.40 -0.35 0.53
CA LYS A 96 -15.96 -0.71 1.89
C LYS A 96 -16.09 0.49 2.83
N GLY A 97 -15.78 1.69 2.36
CA GLY A 97 -15.89 2.94 3.14
C GLY A 97 -17.32 3.36 3.46
N GLU A 98 -18.32 2.98 2.65
CA GLU A 98 -19.74 3.26 2.91
C GLU A 98 -20.37 2.39 4.01
N HIS A 99 -19.68 1.32 4.43
CA HIS A 99 -20.17 0.32 5.39
C HIS A 99 -19.36 0.26 6.69
N ALA A 100 -18.40 1.15 6.88
CA ALA A 100 -17.59 1.30 8.10
C ALA A 100 -18.06 2.52 8.90
#